data_AF-A0A7C4QH37-F1
#
_entry.id   AF-A0A7C4QH37-F1
#
_cell.length_a   1.000
_cell.length_b   1.000
_cell.length_c   1.000
_cell.angle_alpha   90.00
_cell.angle_beta   90.00
_cell.angle_gamma   90.00
#
_symmetry.space_group_name_H-M   'P 1'
#
loop_
_entity.id
_entity.type
_entity.pdbx_description
1 polymer ?
#
loop_
_entity_poly.entity_id
_entity_poly.type
_entity_poly.pdbx_seq_one_letter_code
_entity_poly.pdbx_strand_id
1 'polypeptide(L)'
;MLVAIGFLTAWPVRTPTPRPGDLGRAARWFPVIGLALGGLLAGAHLALAALFPPLLTAALTVTLWAALTGGLHLDGLADCGDGLLAAATPERRLEIMRDPRLGAFGGLTLALFLIAKVAAVSALEAGAWLPLALAASSARWLILLMARQPLARPGGMAAEFALGLTPATVGLAALVPAAFALYGLLAEPRVLIALTLAHAVAWLIARLARARLGGVTGDVFGLTVELSELAVLLAFAASRP
;
A
#
# COMPACT_ATOMS: atom_id res chain seq x y z
N MET A 1 -0.26 12.34 -13.99
CA MET A 1 0.43 12.72 -12.75
C MET A 1 -0.52 13.36 -11.74
N LEU A 2 -1.16 14.51 -12.03
CA LEU A 2 -2.09 15.16 -11.07
C LEU A 2 -3.20 14.24 -10.53
N VAL A 3 -3.85 13.46 -11.40
CA VAL A 3 -4.84 12.45 -10.99
C VAL A 3 -4.27 11.43 -10.00
N ALA A 4 -3.02 10.99 -10.21
CA ALA A 4 -2.37 10.04 -9.31
C ALA A 4 -1.96 10.69 -7.98
N ILE A 5 -1.52 11.95 -7.99
CA ILE A 5 -1.18 12.69 -6.76
C ILE A 5 -2.45 12.88 -5.91
N GLY A 6 -3.53 13.37 -6.52
CA GLY A 6 -4.79 13.59 -5.81
C GLY A 6 -5.47 12.30 -5.36
N PHE A 7 -5.14 11.17 -5.97
CA PHE A 7 -5.63 9.87 -5.55
C PHE A 7 -4.80 9.27 -4.41
N LEU A 8 -3.46 9.29 -4.51
CA LEU A 8 -2.58 8.62 -3.55
C LEU A 8 -2.19 9.47 -2.34
N THR A 9 -2.47 10.77 -2.37
CA THR A 9 -2.05 11.71 -1.33
C THR A 9 -3.18 12.62 -0.89
N ALA A 10 -3.13 13.08 0.36
CA ALA A 10 -4.01 14.12 0.88
C ALA A 10 -3.63 15.53 0.39
N TRP A 11 -2.64 15.66 -0.49
CA TRP A 11 -2.20 16.96 -0.99
C TRP A 11 -3.28 17.58 -1.87
N PRO A 12 -3.70 18.83 -1.61
CA PRO A 12 -4.73 19.48 -2.41
C PRO A 12 -4.17 19.80 -3.80
N VAL A 13 -4.55 18.98 -4.79
CA VAL A 13 -4.25 19.23 -6.21
C VAL A 13 -5.55 19.40 -6.99
N ARG A 14 -5.54 20.35 -7.95
CA ARG A 14 -6.64 20.48 -8.91
C ARG A 14 -6.50 19.36 -9.95
N THR A 15 -7.42 18.40 -9.91
CA THR A 15 -7.51 17.35 -10.91
C THR A 15 -8.40 17.80 -12.08
N PRO A 16 -8.11 17.36 -13.32
CA PRO A 16 -9.02 17.55 -14.45
C PRO A 16 -10.38 16.88 -14.18
N THR A 17 -11.41 17.28 -14.92
CA THR A 17 -12.72 16.61 -14.89
C THR A 17 -12.53 15.11 -15.11
N PRO A 18 -13.00 14.25 -14.17
CA PRO A 18 -12.79 12.81 -14.25
C PRO A 18 -13.41 12.21 -15.51
N ARG A 19 -12.66 11.35 -16.22
CA ARG A 19 -13.17 10.51 -17.30
C ARG A 19 -12.95 9.03 -16.98
N PRO A 20 -13.81 8.13 -17.48
CA PRO A 20 -13.64 6.70 -17.28
C PRO A 20 -12.22 6.21 -17.62
N GLY A 21 -11.63 5.45 -16.71
CA GLY A 21 -10.29 4.90 -16.86
C GLY A 21 -9.15 5.90 -16.62
N ASP A 22 -9.41 7.15 -16.22
CA ASP A 22 -8.34 8.12 -15.91
C ASP A 22 -7.44 7.61 -14.78
N LEU A 23 -8.01 6.94 -13.76
CA LEU A 23 -7.24 6.32 -12.68
C LEU A 23 -6.31 5.21 -13.20
N GLY A 24 -6.82 4.29 -14.02
CA GLY A 24 -6.00 3.23 -14.64
C GLY A 24 -4.86 3.78 -15.51
N ARG A 25 -5.12 4.84 -16.29
CA ARG A 25 -4.07 5.53 -17.07
C ARG A 25 -3.07 6.28 -16.20
N ALA A 26 -3.52 6.82 -15.06
CA ALA A 26 -2.68 7.52 -14.11
C ALA A 26 -1.80 6.55 -13.29
N ALA A 27 -2.17 5.27 -13.21
CA ALA A 27 -1.49 4.23 -12.44
C ALA A 27 0.01 4.09 -12.76
N ARG A 28 0.46 4.43 -13.97
CA ARG A 28 1.91 4.48 -14.30
C ARG A 28 2.75 5.38 -13.40
N TRP A 29 2.13 6.39 -12.77
CA TRP A 29 2.79 7.32 -11.86
C TRP A 29 2.78 6.85 -10.40
N PHE A 30 2.05 5.78 -10.08
CA PHE A 30 1.86 5.36 -8.70
C PHE A 30 3.18 4.98 -8.00
N PRO A 31 4.09 4.21 -8.63
CA PRO A 31 5.36 3.87 -7.98
C PRO A 31 6.27 5.09 -7.82
N VAL A 32 6.23 6.03 -8.75
CA VAL A 32 6.97 7.30 -8.66
C VAL A 32 6.48 8.13 -7.47
N ILE A 33 5.16 8.22 -7.28
CA ILE A 33 4.57 8.91 -6.13
C ILE A 33 4.88 8.16 -4.83
N GLY A 34 4.84 6.82 -4.85
CA GLY A 34 5.27 6.00 -3.72
C GLY A 34 6.74 6.25 -3.35
N LEU A 35 7.63 6.37 -4.33
CA LEU A 35 9.04 6.71 -4.08
C LEU A 35 9.19 8.11 -3.48
N ALA A 36 8.44 9.10 -3.98
CA ALA A 36 8.44 10.45 -3.42
C ALA A 36 7.93 10.48 -1.97
N LEU A 37 6.84 9.76 -1.68
CA LEU A 37 6.33 9.59 -0.32
C LEU A 37 7.36 8.93 0.60
N GLY A 38 7.98 7.83 0.15
CA GLY A 38 9.00 7.14 0.92
C GLY A 38 10.25 7.99 1.17
N GLY A 39 10.66 8.83 0.22
CA GLY A 39 11.74 9.81 0.41
C GLY A 39 11.38 10.89 1.43
N LEU A 40 10.16 11.42 1.37
CA LEU A 40 9.66 12.39 2.36
C LEU A 40 9.60 11.77 3.76
N LEU A 41 9.13 10.53 3.87
CA LEU A 41 9.07 9.78 5.12
C LEU A 41 10.47 9.49 5.68
N ALA A 42 11.42 9.12 4.83
CA ALA A 42 12.80 8.91 5.24
C ALA A 42 13.44 10.20 5.78
N GLY A 43 13.23 11.33 5.10
CA GLY A 43 13.72 12.64 5.57
C GLY A 43 13.09 13.04 6.90
N ALA A 44 11.77 12.85 7.05
CA ALA A 44 11.07 13.12 8.30
C ALA A 44 11.53 12.18 9.43
N HIS A 45 11.69 10.89 9.15
CA HIS A 45 12.18 9.90 10.12
C HIS A 45 13.58 10.29 10.64
N LEU A 46 14.49 10.65 9.75
CA LEU A 46 15.84 11.11 10.10
C LEU A 46 15.80 12.36 10.98
N ALA A 47 14.99 13.36 10.63
CA ALA A 47 14.84 14.59 11.40
C ALA A 47 14.23 14.33 12.79
N LEU A 48 13.20 13.48 12.86
CA LEU A 48 12.55 13.10 14.11
C LEU A 48 13.48 12.27 15.01
N ALA A 49 14.32 11.40 14.43
CA ALA A 49 15.29 10.60 15.17
C ALA A 49 16.37 11.42 15.88
N ALA A 50 16.63 12.65 15.43
CA ALA A 50 17.51 13.59 16.12
C ALA A 50 16.87 14.23 17.37
N LEU A 51 15.54 14.13 17.51
CA LEU A 51 14.77 14.81 18.55
C LEU A 51 14.11 13.85 19.55
N PHE A 52 13.77 12.63 19.10
CA PHE A 52 12.91 11.70 19.83
C PHE A 52 13.49 10.28 19.89
N PRO A 53 13.12 9.49 20.93
CA PRO A 53 13.51 8.09 21.03
C PRO A 53 12.88 7.24 19.90
N PRO A 54 13.47 6.08 19.55
CA PRO A 54 13.09 5.29 18.37
C PRO A 54 11.59 5.00 18.24
N LEU A 55 10.92 4.65 19.35
CA LEU A 55 9.49 4.34 19.34
C LEU A 55 8.62 5.56 18.98
N LEU A 56 8.93 6.73 19.55
CA LEU A 56 8.17 7.95 19.27
C LEU A 56 8.46 8.44 17.85
N THR A 57 9.71 8.38 17.40
CA THR A 57 10.10 8.65 16.00
C THR A 57 9.31 7.76 15.04
N ALA A 58 9.21 6.46 15.32
CA ALA A 58 8.45 5.53 14.49
C ALA A 58 6.95 5.81 14.48
N ALA A 59 6.35 6.07 15.65
CA ALA A 59 4.95 6.44 15.76
C ALA A 59 4.64 7.70 14.93
N LEU A 60 5.41 8.77 15.09
CA LEU A 60 5.26 10.00 14.32
C LEU A 60 5.49 9.80 12.82
N THR A 61 6.46 8.96 12.43
CA THR A 61 6.70 8.60 11.01
C THR A 61 5.49 7.90 10.40
N VAL A 62 4.91 6.93 11.11
CA VAL A 62 3.71 6.20 10.65
C VAL A 62 2.48 7.11 10.63
N THR A 63 2.32 7.99 11.62
CA THR A 63 1.27 9.02 11.62
C THR A 63 1.39 9.96 10.42
N LEU A 64 2.60 10.45 10.13
CA LEU A 64 2.85 11.26 8.94
C LEU A 64 2.53 10.49 7.66
N TRP A 65 2.88 9.21 7.58
CA TRP A 65 2.54 8.36 6.44
C TRP A 65 1.04 8.29 6.21
N ALA A 66 0.26 8.01 7.26
CA ALA A 66 -1.19 7.97 7.19
C ALA A 66 -1.80 9.34 6.81
N ALA A 67 -1.26 10.44 7.37
CA ALA A 67 -1.71 11.79 7.04
C ALA A 67 -1.43 12.16 5.58
N LEU A 68 -0.24 11.82 5.07
CA LEU A 68 0.15 12.11 3.68
C LEU A 68 -0.70 11.34 2.67
N THR A 69 -1.16 10.13 3.01
CA THR A 69 -2.04 9.32 2.15
C THR A 69 -3.53 9.54 2.41
N GLY A 70 -3.88 10.35 3.42
CA GLY A 70 -5.26 10.58 3.85
C GLY A 70 -5.94 9.34 4.44
N GLY A 71 -5.17 8.32 4.83
CA GLY A 71 -5.72 7.05 5.35
C GLY A 71 -6.38 6.16 4.29
N LEU A 72 -6.29 6.49 3.00
CA LEU A 72 -7.00 5.78 1.92
C LEU A 72 -6.82 4.26 1.94
N HIS A 73 -5.58 3.79 2.12
CA HIS A 73 -5.31 2.35 2.09
C HIS A 73 -5.61 1.67 3.44
N LEU A 74 -5.51 2.43 4.55
CA LEU A 74 -5.90 1.96 5.87
C LEU A 74 -7.41 1.71 5.95
N ASP A 75 -8.21 2.55 5.30
CA ASP A 75 -9.66 2.35 5.14
C ASP A 75 -9.94 1.00 4.47
N GLY A 76 -9.30 0.73 3.32
CA GLY A 76 -9.43 -0.55 2.63
C GLY A 76 -8.95 -1.76 3.44
N LEU A 77 -7.91 -1.59 4.28
CA LEU A 77 -7.47 -2.60 5.23
C LEU A 77 -8.53 -2.89 6.31
N ALA A 78 -9.18 -1.85 6.83
CA ALA A 78 -10.25 -1.96 7.83
C ALA A 78 -11.48 -2.69 7.26
N ASP A 79 -11.96 -2.25 6.09
CA ASP A 79 -13.08 -2.86 5.37
C ASP A 79 -12.82 -4.33 5.09
N CYS A 80 -11.60 -4.64 4.64
CA CYS A 80 -11.18 -6.02 4.42
C CYS A 80 -11.12 -6.83 5.72
N GLY A 81 -10.73 -6.21 6.84
CA GLY A 81 -10.76 -6.80 8.18
C GLY A 81 -12.18 -7.22 8.58
N ASP A 82 -13.17 -6.36 8.34
CA ASP A 82 -14.58 -6.67 8.63
C ASP A 82 -15.18 -7.68 7.64
N GLY A 83 -14.85 -7.55 6.35
CA GLY A 83 -15.53 -8.30 5.29
C GLY A 83 -14.91 -9.63 4.89
N LEU A 84 -13.60 -9.69 4.62
CA LEU A 84 -12.97 -10.87 4.01
C LEU A 84 -13.03 -12.11 4.90
N LEU A 85 -12.91 -11.89 6.21
CA LEU A 85 -12.87 -12.96 7.22
C LEU A 85 -14.26 -13.35 7.73
N ALA A 86 -15.31 -12.58 7.40
CA ALA A 86 -16.68 -12.90 7.78
C ALA A 86 -17.12 -14.27 7.22
N ALA A 87 -17.77 -15.07 8.06
CA ALA A 87 -18.39 -16.34 7.69
C ALA A 87 -19.73 -16.09 6.98
N ALA A 88 -19.68 -15.49 5.79
CA ALA A 88 -20.84 -15.08 5.01
C ALA A 88 -20.70 -15.43 3.52
N THR A 89 -21.74 -15.21 2.73
CA THR A 89 -21.66 -15.32 1.26
C THR A 89 -20.80 -14.19 0.67
N PRO A 90 -20.25 -14.34 -0.55
CA PRO A 90 -19.50 -13.27 -1.21
C PRO A 90 -20.27 -11.93 -1.28
N GLU A 91 -21.58 -11.97 -1.55
CA GLU A 91 -22.45 -10.79 -1.63
C GLU A 91 -22.52 -10.09 -0.28
N ARG A 92 -22.74 -10.85 0.79
CA ARG A 92 -22.82 -10.30 2.14
C ARG A 92 -21.47 -9.74 2.61
N ARG A 93 -20.34 -10.34 2.23
CA ARG A 93 -19.01 -9.77 2.51
C ARG A 93 -18.84 -8.42 1.82
N LEU A 94 -19.25 -8.30 0.55
CA LEU A 94 -19.18 -7.05 -0.19
C LEU A 94 -20.11 -5.96 0.35
N GLU A 95 -21.24 -6.33 0.96
CA GLU A 95 -22.10 -5.42 1.71
C GLU A 95 -21.42 -4.92 2.99
N ILE A 96 -20.80 -5.81 3.76
CA ILE A 96 -20.06 -5.45 4.98
C ILE A 96 -18.94 -4.47 4.65
N MET A 97 -18.16 -4.74 3.60
CA MET A 97 -17.08 -3.85 3.11
C MET A 97 -17.57 -2.51 2.54
N ARG A 98 -18.88 -2.29 2.41
CA ARG A 98 -19.45 -0.99 1.98
C ARG A 98 -20.07 -0.23 3.15
N ASP A 99 -20.19 -0.85 4.32
CA ASP A 99 -20.73 -0.18 5.49
C ASP A 99 -19.72 0.87 5.94
N PRO A 100 -20.09 2.16 5.99
CA PRO A 100 -19.16 3.21 6.41
C PRO A 100 -18.82 3.14 7.91
N ARG A 101 -19.48 2.26 8.68
CA ARG A 101 -19.20 2.08 10.10
C ARG A 101 -18.07 1.07 10.29
N LEU A 102 -17.08 1.46 11.08
CA LEU A 102 -16.01 0.55 11.50
C LEU A 102 -16.57 -0.57 12.37
N GLY A 103 -16.41 -1.82 11.93
CA GLY A 103 -16.72 -3.00 12.71
C GLY A 103 -15.59 -3.39 13.67
N ALA A 104 -15.88 -4.34 14.55
CA ALA A 104 -14.93 -4.78 15.57
C ALA A 104 -13.70 -5.47 14.95
N PHE A 105 -13.87 -6.21 13.85
CA PHE A 105 -12.76 -6.89 13.19
C PHE A 105 -11.90 -5.93 12.37
N GLY A 106 -12.50 -4.93 11.72
CA GLY A 106 -11.80 -3.84 11.06
C GLY A 106 -10.97 -3.04 12.06
N GLY A 107 -11.57 -2.67 13.21
CA GLY A 107 -10.88 -1.98 14.30
C GLY A 107 -9.71 -2.78 14.88
N LEU A 108 -9.91 -4.08 15.13
CA LEU A 108 -8.84 -4.98 15.58
C LEU A 108 -7.72 -5.11 14.54
N THR A 109 -8.08 -5.24 13.26
CA THR A 109 -7.13 -5.33 12.15
C THR A 109 -6.26 -4.08 12.06
N LEU A 110 -6.88 -2.90 12.10
CA LEU A 110 -6.17 -1.61 12.12
C LEU A 110 -5.22 -1.50 13.32
N ALA A 111 -5.69 -1.84 14.52
CA ALA A 111 -4.88 -1.75 15.73
C ALA A 111 -3.64 -2.65 15.66
N LEU A 112 -3.83 -3.94 15.34
CA LEU A 112 -2.72 -4.90 15.22
C LEU A 112 -1.75 -4.49 14.10
N PHE A 113 -2.29 -4.01 12.97
CA PHE A 113 -1.49 -3.56 11.84
C PHE A 113 -0.62 -2.34 12.19
N LEU A 114 -1.22 -1.30 12.79
CA LEU A 114 -0.49 -0.08 13.16
C LEU A 114 0.57 -0.36 14.23
N ILE A 115 0.28 -1.22 15.20
CA ILE A 115 1.26 -1.69 16.19
C ILE A 115 2.43 -2.37 15.48
N ALA A 116 2.16 -3.32 14.57
CA ALA A 116 3.21 -4.01 13.83
C ALA A 116 4.03 -3.06 12.95
N LYS A 117 3.39 -2.11 12.27
CA LYS A 117 4.05 -1.13 11.41
C LYS A 117 4.93 -0.18 12.21
N VAL A 118 4.46 0.32 13.34
CA VAL A 118 5.26 1.16 14.25
C VAL A 118 6.43 0.36 14.82
N ALA A 119 6.22 -0.89 15.25
CA ALA A 119 7.29 -1.74 15.74
C ALA A 119 8.36 -1.99 14.66
N ALA A 120 7.94 -2.27 13.42
CA ALA A 120 8.86 -2.47 12.29
C ALA A 120 9.67 -1.20 11.98
N VAL A 121 9.03 -0.02 11.96
CA VAL A 121 9.72 1.25 11.73
C VAL A 121 10.64 1.60 12.90
N SER A 122 10.27 1.30 14.15
CA SER A 122 11.12 1.52 15.34
C SER A 122 12.36 0.63 15.35
N ALA A 123 12.33 -0.49 14.62
CA ALA A 123 13.46 -1.39 14.45
C ALA A 123 14.41 -0.95 13.32
N LEU A 124 14.07 0.09 12.56
CA LEU A 124 14.96 0.67 11.56
C LEU A 124 16.02 1.57 12.22
N GLU A 125 17.14 1.75 11.54
CA GLU A 125 18.12 2.77 11.92
C GLU A 125 17.61 4.17 11.54
N ALA A 126 18.04 5.20 12.28
CA ALA A 126 17.62 6.57 12.03
C ALA A 126 17.87 7.05 10.58
N GLY A 127 18.93 6.55 9.93
CA GLY A 127 19.28 6.85 8.54
C GLY A 127 18.72 5.87 7.50
N ALA A 128 17.87 4.92 7.89
CA ALA A 128 17.37 3.87 6.99
C ALA A 128 16.31 4.42 6.03
N TRP A 129 16.76 5.05 4.95
CA TRP A 129 15.90 5.59 3.90
C TRP A 129 15.39 4.51 2.94
N LEU A 130 16.21 3.49 2.67
CA LEU A 130 15.91 2.44 1.70
C LEU A 130 14.63 1.63 2.02
N PRO A 131 14.38 1.17 3.26
CA PRO A 131 13.18 0.39 3.58
C PRO A 131 11.89 1.19 3.37
N LEU A 132 11.88 2.46 3.78
CA LEU A 132 10.71 3.35 3.64
C LEU A 132 10.41 3.65 2.17
N ALA A 133 11.43 3.99 1.39
CA ALA A 133 11.33 4.22 -0.04
C ALA A 133 10.87 2.97 -0.81
N LEU A 134 11.45 1.81 -0.48
CA LEU A 134 11.13 0.54 -1.11
C LEU A 134 9.70 0.10 -0.78
N ALA A 135 9.30 0.17 0.49
CA ALA A 135 7.95 -0.17 0.95
C ALA A 135 6.91 0.70 0.23
N ALA A 136 7.09 2.03 0.26
CA ALA A 136 6.15 2.95 -0.33
C ALA A 136 6.03 2.79 -1.85
N SER A 137 7.14 2.66 -2.58
CA SER A 137 7.15 2.54 -4.04
C SER A 137 6.61 1.19 -4.53
N SER A 138 7.12 0.08 -3.98
CA SER A 138 6.75 -1.27 -4.44
C SER A 138 5.28 -1.58 -4.19
N ALA A 139 4.74 -1.20 -3.02
CA ALA A 139 3.33 -1.41 -2.70
C ALA A 139 2.38 -0.71 -3.68
N ARG A 140 2.74 0.50 -4.17
CA ARG A 140 1.95 1.21 -5.19
C ARG A 140 2.00 0.54 -6.55
N TRP A 141 3.12 -0.10 -6.89
CA TRP A 141 3.22 -0.89 -8.11
C TRP A 141 2.36 -2.17 -8.03
N LEU A 142 2.32 -2.82 -6.87
CA LEU A 142 1.55 -4.05 -6.66
C LEU A 142 0.03 -3.87 -6.86
N ILE A 143 -0.50 -2.64 -6.66
CA ILE A 143 -1.87 -2.30 -7.05
C ILE A 143 -2.13 -2.62 -8.52
N LEU A 144 -1.18 -2.34 -9.42
CA LEU A 144 -1.36 -2.55 -10.85
C LEU A 144 -1.43 -4.04 -11.20
N LEU A 145 -0.73 -4.89 -10.45
CA LEU A 145 -0.90 -6.34 -10.58
C LEU A 145 -2.26 -6.80 -10.03
N MET A 146 -2.69 -6.22 -8.91
CA MET A 146 -3.98 -6.53 -8.30
C MET A 146 -5.15 -6.09 -9.18
N ALA A 147 -5.04 -4.97 -9.87
CA ALA A 147 -6.04 -4.45 -10.80
C ALA A 147 -6.22 -5.30 -12.07
N ARG A 148 -5.37 -6.31 -12.31
CA ARG A 148 -5.54 -7.31 -13.38
C ARG A 148 -6.36 -8.52 -12.95
N GLN A 149 -6.74 -8.61 -11.68
CA GLN A 149 -7.60 -9.68 -11.19
C GLN A 149 -9.06 -9.47 -11.60
N PRO A 150 -9.89 -10.53 -11.63
CA PRO A 150 -11.33 -10.38 -11.83
C PRO A 150 -11.94 -9.39 -10.84
N LEU A 151 -12.93 -8.62 -11.26
CA LEU A 151 -13.64 -7.69 -10.39
C LEU A 151 -14.65 -8.45 -9.52
N ALA A 152 -14.69 -8.16 -8.22
CA ALA A 152 -15.67 -8.76 -7.31
C ALA A 152 -17.10 -8.22 -7.54
N ARG A 153 -17.22 -7.03 -8.14
CA ARG A 153 -18.50 -6.36 -8.40
C ARG A 153 -18.38 -5.43 -9.61
N PRO A 154 -19.49 -5.13 -10.31
CA PRO A 154 -19.48 -4.12 -11.36
C PRO A 154 -19.22 -2.73 -10.75
N GLY A 155 -18.41 -1.94 -11.46
CA GLY A 155 -18.13 -0.55 -11.10
C GLY A 155 -17.20 -0.36 -9.89
N GLY A 156 -17.15 0.89 -9.41
CA GLY A 156 -16.26 1.30 -8.32
C GLY A 156 -14.79 1.41 -8.74
N MET A 157 -13.94 1.64 -7.74
CA MET A 157 -12.52 1.96 -7.95
C MET A 157 -11.77 0.88 -8.75
N ALA A 158 -11.94 -0.40 -8.41
CA ALA A 158 -11.26 -1.48 -9.14
C ALA A 158 -11.67 -1.54 -10.63
N ALA A 159 -12.93 -1.23 -10.95
CA ALA A 159 -13.38 -1.15 -12.34
C ALA A 159 -12.76 0.04 -13.08
N GLU A 160 -12.64 1.20 -12.44
CA GLU A 160 -11.94 2.37 -13.02
C GLU A 160 -10.47 2.07 -13.36
N PHE A 161 -9.79 1.26 -12.55
CA PHE A 161 -8.45 0.79 -12.90
C PHE A 161 -8.49 -0.15 -14.10
N ALA A 162 -9.36 -1.16 -14.09
CA ALA A 162 -9.47 -2.15 -15.16
C ALA A 162 -9.76 -1.51 -16.54
N LEU A 163 -10.55 -0.42 -16.57
CA LEU A 163 -10.87 0.33 -17.80
C LEU A 163 -9.66 1.04 -18.42
N GLY A 164 -8.74 1.54 -17.60
CA GLY A 164 -7.62 2.38 -18.05
C GLY A 164 -6.26 1.69 -18.09
N LEU A 165 -6.15 0.51 -17.50
CA LEU A 165 -4.87 -0.17 -17.28
C LEU A 165 -4.53 -1.13 -18.42
N THR A 166 -3.36 -0.94 -19.03
CA THR A 166 -2.84 -1.83 -20.09
C THR A 166 -1.59 -2.58 -19.63
N PRO A 167 -1.25 -3.74 -20.22
CA PRO A 167 0.01 -4.44 -19.92
C PRO A 167 1.25 -3.55 -20.07
N ALA A 168 1.26 -2.68 -21.09
CA ALA A 168 2.33 -1.70 -21.30
C ALA A 168 2.43 -0.69 -20.13
N THR A 169 1.29 -0.25 -19.58
CA THR A 169 1.26 0.64 -18.41
C THR A 169 1.86 -0.03 -17.19
N VAL A 170 1.56 -1.32 -16.96
CA VAL A 170 2.14 -2.11 -15.87
C VAL A 170 3.65 -2.26 -16.01
N GLY A 171 4.12 -2.61 -17.21
CA GLY A 171 5.56 -2.74 -17.51
C GLY A 171 6.31 -1.43 -17.35
N LEU A 172 5.76 -0.32 -17.87
CA LEU A 172 6.36 1.01 -17.73
C LEU A 172 6.42 1.44 -16.26
N ALA A 173 5.36 1.20 -15.48
CA ALA A 173 5.33 1.51 -14.06
C ALA A 173 6.35 0.71 -13.25
N ALA A 174 6.77 -0.47 -13.73
CA ALA A 174 7.74 -1.33 -13.05
C ALA A 174 9.17 -0.77 -13.13
N LEU A 175 9.49 0.07 -14.11
CA LEU A 175 10.87 0.51 -14.37
C LEU A 175 11.49 1.24 -13.18
N VAL A 176 10.76 2.16 -12.56
CA VAL A 176 11.24 2.95 -11.42
C VAL A 176 11.48 2.08 -10.18
N PRO A 177 10.50 1.30 -9.67
CA PRO A 177 10.73 0.42 -8.53
C PRO A 177 11.77 -0.67 -8.84
N ALA A 178 11.85 -1.19 -10.07
CA ALA A 178 12.86 -2.17 -10.46
C ALA A 178 14.27 -1.59 -10.48
N ALA A 179 14.47 -0.41 -11.07
CA ALA A 179 15.77 0.26 -11.06
C ALA A 179 16.21 0.62 -9.64
N PHE A 180 15.28 1.10 -8.82
CA PHE A 180 15.53 1.40 -7.42
C PHE A 180 15.86 0.15 -6.59
N ALA A 181 15.14 -0.95 -6.81
CA ALA A 181 15.41 -2.24 -6.19
C ALA A 181 16.79 -2.78 -6.60
N LEU A 182 17.15 -2.69 -7.88
CA LEU A 182 18.45 -3.13 -8.37
C LEU A 182 19.58 -2.31 -7.74
N TYR A 183 19.42 -0.99 -7.63
CA TYR A 183 20.36 -0.15 -6.90
C TYR A 183 20.47 -0.54 -5.43
N GLY A 184 19.33 -0.74 -4.76
CA GLY A 184 19.29 -1.18 -3.36
C GLY A 184 19.97 -2.53 -3.13
N LEU A 185 19.83 -3.48 -4.05
CA LEU A 185 20.47 -4.79 -3.98
C LEU A 185 22.00 -4.74 -3.99
N LEU A 186 22.60 -3.70 -4.58
CA LEU A 186 24.06 -3.50 -4.56
C LEU A 186 24.57 -3.18 -3.15
N ALA A 187 23.73 -2.55 -2.33
CA ALA A 187 24.09 -2.16 -0.97
C ALA A 187 23.54 -3.12 0.09
N GLU A 188 22.41 -3.77 -0.19
CA GLU A 188 21.60 -4.42 0.83
C GLU A 188 20.83 -5.65 0.30
N PRO A 189 21.30 -6.89 0.57
CA PRO A 189 20.68 -8.10 0.05
C PRO A 189 19.26 -8.35 0.58
N ARG A 190 18.89 -7.75 1.74
CA ARG A 190 17.53 -7.84 2.29
C ARG A 190 16.46 -7.27 1.35
N VAL A 191 16.84 -6.44 0.38
CA VAL A 191 15.93 -5.96 -0.69
C VAL A 191 15.26 -7.13 -1.42
N LEU A 192 15.98 -8.22 -1.71
CA LEU A 192 15.41 -9.38 -2.40
C LEU A 192 14.36 -10.08 -1.53
N ILE A 193 14.67 -10.27 -0.25
CA ILE A 193 13.75 -10.88 0.72
C ILE A 193 12.50 -10.00 0.87
N ALA A 194 12.69 -8.70 1.07
CA ALA A 194 11.61 -7.73 1.21
C ALA A 194 10.64 -7.74 0.02
N LEU A 195 11.18 -7.69 -1.21
CA LEU A 195 10.37 -7.71 -2.42
C LEU A 195 9.68 -9.07 -2.61
N THR A 196 10.36 -10.17 -2.33
CA THR A 196 9.77 -11.51 -2.39
C THR A 196 8.59 -11.63 -1.44
N LEU A 197 8.74 -11.18 -0.19
CA LEU A 197 7.67 -11.18 0.80
C LEU A 197 6.50 -10.27 0.37
N ALA A 198 6.77 -9.05 -0.11
CA ALA A 198 5.74 -8.14 -0.58
C ALA A 198 4.90 -8.73 -1.73
N HIS A 199 5.56 -9.40 -2.69
CA HIS A 199 4.87 -10.08 -3.80
C HIS A 199 4.12 -11.33 -3.34
N ALA A 200 4.68 -12.11 -2.41
CA ALA A 200 4.01 -13.27 -1.83
C ALA A 200 2.73 -12.85 -1.09
N VAL A 201 2.79 -11.78 -0.29
CA VAL A 201 1.63 -11.19 0.39
C VAL A 201 0.58 -10.73 -0.62
N ALA A 202 0.95 -9.96 -1.64
CA ALA A 202 0.02 -9.53 -2.68
C ALA A 202 -0.62 -10.72 -3.41
N TRP A 203 0.14 -11.78 -3.70
CA TRP A 203 -0.39 -12.99 -4.31
C TRP A 203 -1.38 -13.73 -3.39
N LEU A 204 -1.07 -13.86 -2.10
CA LEU A 204 -1.97 -14.46 -1.11
C LEU A 204 -3.27 -13.67 -0.99
N ILE A 205 -3.19 -12.33 -0.95
CA ILE A 205 -4.37 -11.46 -0.92
C ILE A 205 -5.20 -11.66 -2.18
N ALA A 206 -4.58 -11.72 -3.37
CA ALA A 206 -5.30 -11.96 -4.62
C ALA A 206 -6.04 -13.30 -4.59
N ARG A 207 -5.41 -14.35 -4.06
CA ARG A 207 -6.06 -15.67 -3.89
C ARG A 207 -7.22 -15.61 -2.92
N LEU A 208 -7.04 -14.95 -1.78
CA LEU A 208 -8.08 -14.79 -0.76
C LEU A 208 -9.27 -14.02 -1.31
N ALA A 209 -9.03 -12.89 -1.99
CA ALA A 209 -10.06 -12.06 -2.59
C ALA A 209 -10.85 -12.83 -3.66
N ARG A 210 -10.17 -13.57 -4.55
CA ARG A 210 -10.84 -14.45 -5.52
C ARG A 210 -11.69 -15.53 -4.83
N ALA A 211 -11.16 -16.17 -3.80
CA ALA A 211 -11.87 -17.24 -3.10
C ALA A 211 -13.07 -16.74 -2.27
N ARG A 212 -13.00 -15.52 -1.72
CA ARG A 212 -14.00 -15.01 -0.76
C ARG A 212 -15.00 -14.04 -1.36
N LEU A 213 -14.59 -13.29 -2.39
CA LEU A 213 -15.37 -12.23 -3.03
C LEU A 213 -15.64 -12.49 -4.52
N GLY A 214 -15.01 -13.51 -5.12
CA GLY A 214 -15.04 -13.74 -6.57
C GLY A 214 -14.12 -12.81 -7.38
N GLY A 215 -13.35 -11.93 -6.72
CA GLY A 215 -12.50 -10.96 -7.38
C GLY A 215 -11.96 -9.91 -6.43
N VAL A 216 -11.59 -8.74 -6.95
CA VAL A 216 -11.02 -7.62 -6.19
C VAL A 216 -11.94 -6.39 -6.15
N THR A 217 -11.81 -5.60 -5.08
CA THR A 217 -12.41 -4.26 -4.90
C THR A 217 -11.29 -3.21 -4.72
N GLY A 218 -11.65 -1.93 -4.60
CA GLY A 218 -10.69 -0.88 -4.22
C GLY A 218 -10.08 -1.14 -2.83
N ASP A 219 -10.87 -1.67 -1.91
CA ASP A 219 -10.47 -1.97 -0.54
C ASP A 219 -9.39 -3.06 -0.51
N VAL A 220 -9.50 -4.06 -1.41
CA VAL A 220 -8.45 -5.08 -1.61
C VAL A 220 -7.15 -4.45 -2.11
N PHE A 221 -7.20 -3.34 -2.87
CA PHE A 221 -5.98 -2.59 -3.21
C PHE A 221 -5.38 -1.94 -1.96
N GLY A 222 -6.21 -1.34 -1.10
CA GLY A 222 -5.77 -0.78 0.18
C GLY A 222 -5.08 -1.81 1.08
N LEU A 223 -5.74 -2.96 1.30
CA LEU A 223 -5.17 -4.12 1.99
C LEU A 223 -3.81 -4.55 1.40
N THR A 224 -3.73 -4.62 0.06
CA THR A 224 -2.50 -5.00 -0.65
C THR A 224 -1.38 -4.00 -0.38
N VAL A 225 -1.67 -2.71 -0.43
CA VAL A 225 -0.66 -1.68 -0.18
C VAL A 225 -0.13 -1.80 1.25
N GLU A 226 -1.00 -1.79 2.24
CA GLU A 226 -0.62 -1.75 3.65
C GLU A 226 0.16 -3.01 4.07
N LEU A 227 -0.31 -4.21 3.68
CA LEU A 227 0.38 -5.45 4.03
C LEU A 227 1.69 -5.65 3.24
N SER A 228 1.78 -5.20 1.99
CA SER A 228 3.04 -5.25 1.24
C SER A 228 4.07 -4.26 1.78
N GLU A 229 3.65 -3.06 2.20
CA GLU A 229 4.53 -2.11 2.90
C GLU A 229 5.07 -2.74 4.20
N LEU A 230 4.18 -3.30 5.02
CA LEU A 230 4.56 -3.95 6.28
C LEU A 230 5.52 -5.13 6.04
N ALA A 231 5.29 -5.95 5.01
CA ALA A 231 6.18 -7.05 4.65
C ALA A 231 7.60 -6.57 4.31
N VAL A 232 7.72 -5.46 3.56
CA VAL A 232 9.02 -4.83 3.29
C VAL A 232 9.65 -4.37 4.60
N LEU A 233 8.94 -3.61 5.43
CA LEU A 233 9.47 -3.08 6.69
C LEU A 233 9.94 -4.19 7.63
N LEU A 234 9.17 -5.28 7.75
CA LEU A 234 9.52 -6.43 8.58
C LEU A 234 10.78 -7.15 8.10
N ALA A 235 10.99 -7.26 6.79
CA ALA A 235 12.20 -7.88 6.24
C ALA A 235 13.49 -7.13 6.66
N PHE A 236 13.41 -5.81 6.76
CA PHE A 236 14.52 -4.99 7.25
C PHE A 236 14.61 -4.97 8.78
N ALA A 237 13.47 -5.08 9.49
CA ALA A 237 13.44 -5.15 10.95
C ALA A 237 13.98 -6.48 11.52
N ALA A 238 13.84 -7.59 10.79
CA ALA A 238 14.10 -8.95 11.28
C ALA A 238 15.58 -9.30 11.56
N SER A 239 16.51 -8.33 11.51
CA SER A 239 17.94 -8.64 11.49
C SER A 239 18.81 -7.64 12.24
N ARG A 240 18.38 -7.24 13.45
CA ARG A 240 19.34 -6.83 14.48
C ARG A 240 19.87 -8.09 15.18
N PRO A 241 21.06 -8.61 14.84
CA PRO A 241 21.86 -9.32 15.85
C PRO A 241 22.22 -8.37 16.99
#